data_AF-A0A7H4LLT0-F1
#
_entry.id   AF-A0A7H4LLT0-F1
#
_cell.length_a   1.000
_cell.length_b   1.000
_cell.length_c   1.000
_cell.angle_alpha   90.00
_cell.angle_beta   90.00
_cell.angle_gamma   90.00
#
_symmetry.space_group_name_H-M   'P 1'
#
loop_
_entity.id
_entity.type
_entity.pdbx_description
1 polymer ?
#
loop_
_entity_poly.entity_id
_entity_poly.type
_entity_poly.pdbx_seq_one_letter_code
_entity_poly.pdbx_strand_id
1 'polypeptide(L)'
;MGSIAASTPWSTSAQIPATTEDSDFEGPETELLVLCHEHGKAAERRVAFEGIHTGRRFLSCAEKIDPTWPNTLENALAKLWFMYEQSKRDMTEENLMHSFAVHDLTQEKKKLQESYEKLVEDVNGLLDAQERRAENDLESSKLQEKYDMVKNLAAAQANVIRNMKLKLAEERKNLQIHIDELKKTVEESNVKLEGIKAIING
;
A
#
# COMPACT_ATOMS: atom_id res chain seq x y z
N MET A 1 14.83 30.61 -105.13
CA MET A 1 15.17 29.22 -104.81
C MET A 1 15.33 29.16 -103.30
N GLY A 2 14.31 28.68 -102.60
CA GLY A 2 14.31 28.61 -101.14
C GLY A 2 14.97 27.32 -100.68
N SER A 3 15.96 27.43 -99.80
CA SER A 3 16.57 26.30 -99.10
C SER A 3 15.99 26.23 -97.70
N ILE A 4 15.22 25.18 -97.45
CA ILE A 4 14.63 24.86 -96.15
C ILE A 4 15.72 24.24 -95.27
N ALA A 5 15.91 24.81 -94.09
CA ALA A 5 16.72 24.25 -93.02
C ALA A 5 16.06 22.97 -92.47
N ALA A 6 16.84 21.90 -92.34
CA ALA A 6 16.48 20.76 -91.52
C ALA A 6 17.43 20.71 -90.33
N SER A 7 17.01 21.32 -89.23
CA SER A 7 17.55 21.02 -87.91
C SER A 7 17.03 19.64 -87.50
N THR A 8 17.92 18.68 -87.28
CA THR A 8 17.60 17.44 -86.56
C THR A 8 18.18 17.51 -85.16
N PRO A 9 17.34 17.71 -84.12
CA PRO A 9 17.73 17.55 -82.73
C PRO A 9 17.05 16.31 -82.15
N TRP A 10 17.73 15.18 -82.14
CA TRP A 10 17.29 14.03 -81.32
C TRP A 10 18.48 13.13 -80.99
N SER A 11 19.32 13.61 -80.07
CA SER A 11 19.92 12.71 -79.07
C SER A 11 18.93 12.62 -77.91
N THR A 12 17.85 11.86 -78.12
CA THR A 12 16.98 11.41 -77.05
C THR A 12 17.51 10.05 -76.62
N SER A 13 18.23 9.99 -75.50
CA SER A 13 18.41 8.72 -74.79
C SER A 13 17.02 8.20 -74.45
N ALA A 14 16.49 7.27 -75.25
CA ALA A 14 15.16 6.73 -75.09
C ALA A 14 15.06 6.05 -73.72
N GLN A 15 14.37 6.68 -72.77
CA GLN A 15 14.03 6.02 -71.51
C GLN A 15 13.10 4.84 -71.84
N ILE A 16 13.46 3.66 -71.35
CA ILE A 16 12.62 2.47 -71.51
C ILE A 16 11.28 2.76 -70.79
N PRO A 17 10.13 2.68 -71.49
CA PRO A 17 8.83 2.95 -70.87
C PRO A 17 8.57 2.01 -69.69
N ALA A 18 7.81 2.46 -68.69
CA ALA A 18 7.32 1.58 -67.64
C ALA A 18 6.54 0.40 -68.23
N THR A 19 6.66 -0.79 -67.64
CA THR A 19 6.12 -2.03 -68.20
C THR A 19 5.00 -2.62 -67.34
N THR A 20 4.07 -3.31 -67.98
CA THR A 20 3.03 -4.13 -67.33
C THR A 20 3.17 -5.60 -67.75
N GLU A 21 2.55 -6.49 -66.99
CA GLU A 21 2.55 -7.94 -67.23
C GLU A 21 1.47 -8.29 -68.28
N ASP A 22 1.84 -9.08 -69.29
CA ASP A 22 0.93 -9.64 -70.31
C ASP A 22 1.25 -11.13 -70.45
N SER A 23 0.36 -11.99 -69.95
CA SER A 23 0.57 -13.45 -69.93
C SER A 23 0.75 -14.06 -71.32
N ASP A 24 0.21 -13.43 -72.37
CA ASP A 24 0.35 -13.90 -73.76
C ASP A 24 1.62 -13.34 -74.43
N PHE A 25 2.35 -12.44 -73.75
CA PHE A 25 3.53 -11.76 -74.31
C PHE A 25 4.56 -11.40 -73.23
N GLU A 26 5.09 -12.43 -72.57
CA GLU A 26 6.12 -12.32 -71.53
C GLU A 26 7.26 -13.34 -71.77
N GLY A 27 8.39 -13.11 -71.11
CA GLY A 27 9.54 -14.01 -71.09
C GLY A 27 10.61 -13.68 -72.14
N PRO A 28 11.70 -14.48 -72.18
CA PRO A 28 12.80 -14.26 -73.11
C PRO A 28 12.32 -14.45 -74.56
N GLU A 29 12.86 -13.64 -75.48
CA GLU A 29 12.64 -13.86 -76.90
C GLU A 29 13.43 -15.09 -77.36
N THR A 30 12.70 -16.13 -77.76
CA THR A 30 13.25 -17.46 -78.09
C THR A 30 13.27 -17.73 -79.58
N GLU A 31 12.49 -17.00 -80.39
CA GLU A 31 12.39 -17.23 -81.84
C GLU A 31 13.50 -16.50 -82.61
N LEU A 32 13.98 -15.38 -82.07
CA LEU A 32 15.08 -14.59 -82.61
C LEU A 32 16.04 -14.25 -81.48
N LEU A 33 17.33 -14.59 -81.63
CA LEU A 33 18.35 -14.23 -80.65
C LEU A 33 18.63 -12.72 -80.71
N VAL A 34 17.81 -11.94 -80.01
CA VAL A 34 18.00 -10.50 -79.84
C VAL A 34 18.75 -10.27 -78.53
N LEU A 35 19.99 -9.82 -78.64
CA LEU A 35 20.80 -9.46 -77.47
C LEU A 35 20.71 -7.96 -77.22
N CYS A 36 20.56 -7.58 -75.95
CA CYS A 36 20.70 -6.19 -75.52
C CYS A 36 22.11 -5.71 -75.84
N HIS A 37 22.21 -4.57 -76.54
CA HIS A 37 23.50 -4.02 -76.97
C HIS A 37 24.39 -3.61 -75.79
N GLU A 38 23.80 -3.16 -74.67
CA GLU A 38 24.55 -2.68 -73.50
C GLU A 38 24.98 -3.83 -72.57
N HIS A 39 24.11 -4.83 -72.35
CA HIS A 39 24.34 -5.88 -71.35
C HIS A 39 24.66 -7.26 -71.94
N GLY A 40 24.52 -7.44 -73.25
CA GLY A 40 24.74 -8.73 -73.94
C GLY A 40 23.76 -9.84 -73.55
N LYS A 41 22.73 -9.53 -72.75
CA LYS A 41 21.70 -10.48 -72.31
C LYS A 41 20.58 -10.59 -73.34
N ALA A 42 19.93 -11.75 -73.41
CA ALA A 42 18.74 -11.94 -74.25
C ALA A 42 17.66 -10.91 -73.89
N ALA A 43 17.01 -10.36 -74.91
CA ALA A 43 15.91 -9.44 -74.71
C ALA A 43 14.66 -10.17 -74.20
N GLU A 44 13.87 -9.48 -73.39
CA GLU A 44 12.59 -9.96 -72.87
C GLU A 44 11.43 -9.25 -73.54
N ARG A 45 10.36 -9.99 -73.79
CA ARG A 45 9.07 -9.48 -74.24
C ARG A 45 8.39 -8.72 -73.10
N ARG A 46 8.05 -7.45 -73.34
CA ARG A 46 7.34 -6.60 -72.39
C ARG A 46 6.27 -5.77 -73.07
N VAL A 47 5.31 -5.28 -72.28
CA VAL A 47 4.23 -4.40 -72.72
C VAL A 47 4.35 -3.06 -72.02
N ALA A 48 4.28 -1.97 -72.77
CA ALA A 48 4.39 -0.63 -72.23
C ALA A 48 3.11 -0.26 -71.46
N PHE A 49 3.29 0.40 -70.32
CA PHE A 49 2.21 0.86 -69.44
C PHE A 49 2.00 2.39 -69.50
N GLU A 50 2.91 3.13 -70.13
CA GLU A 50 2.96 4.60 -70.00
C GLU A 50 2.63 5.36 -71.29
N GLY A 51 1.79 6.41 -71.16
CA GLY A 51 1.53 7.42 -72.18
C GLY A 51 0.81 6.92 -73.45
N ILE A 52 1.15 7.48 -74.62
CA ILE A 52 0.57 7.09 -75.92
C ILE A 52 1.01 5.70 -76.41
N HIS A 53 1.87 5.02 -75.65
CA HIS A 53 2.40 3.71 -75.98
C HIS A 53 1.84 2.60 -75.09
N THR A 54 0.93 2.90 -74.16
CA THR A 54 0.27 1.88 -73.33
C THR A 54 -0.33 0.76 -74.20
N GLY A 55 -0.05 -0.49 -73.83
CA GLY A 55 -0.46 -1.69 -74.58
C GLY A 55 0.47 -2.10 -75.73
N ARG A 56 1.51 -1.30 -76.03
CA ARG A 56 2.47 -1.64 -77.10
C ARG A 56 3.45 -2.71 -76.63
N ARG A 57 3.57 -3.77 -77.43
CA ARG A 57 4.54 -4.88 -77.27
C ARG A 57 5.92 -4.47 -77.77
N PHE A 58 6.96 -4.74 -76.99
CA PHE A 58 8.35 -4.44 -77.35
C PHE A 58 9.33 -5.39 -76.66
N LEU A 59 10.59 -5.37 -77.12
CA LEU A 59 11.70 -6.11 -76.53
C LEU A 59 12.54 -5.16 -75.67
N SER A 60 12.82 -5.53 -74.42
CA SER A 60 13.68 -4.76 -73.51
C SER A 60 14.81 -5.61 -72.97
N CYS A 61 15.83 -4.98 -72.35
CA CYS A 61 16.80 -5.75 -71.58
C CYS A 61 16.13 -6.48 -70.42
N ALA A 62 16.57 -7.71 -70.13
CA ALA A 62 16.23 -8.47 -68.93
C ALA A 62 16.79 -7.85 -67.64
N GLU A 63 17.83 -7.01 -67.77
CA GLU A 63 18.46 -6.38 -66.62
C GLU A 63 17.53 -5.33 -66.02
N LYS A 64 16.95 -5.66 -64.86
CA LYS A 64 16.24 -4.70 -64.02
C LYS A 64 17.29 -3.85 -63.31
N ILE A 65 17.55 -2.66 -63.85
CA ILE A 65 18.32 -1.64 -63.15
C ILE A 65 17.33 -0.93 -62.23
N ASP A 66 17.36 -1.25 -60.93
CA ASP A 66 16.70 -0.39 -59.94
C ASP A 66 17.43 0.96 -59.98
N PRO A 67 16.72 2.07 -60.26
CA PRO A 67 17.36 3.37 -60.27
C PRO A 67 17.98 3.65 -58.91
N THR A 68 19.27 3.99 -58.90
CA THR A 68 19.92 4.47 -57.68
C THR A 68 19.13 5.65 -57.15
N TRP A 69 18.82 5.62 -55.86
CA TRP A 69 18.01 6.66 -55.25
C TRP A 69 18.81 7.98 -55.30
N PRO A 70 18.15 9.12 -55.56
CA PRO A 70 18.84 10.41 -55.44
C PRO A 70 19.38 10.58 -54.02
N ASN A 71 20.60 11.08 -53.86
CA ASN A 71 21.25 11.23 -52.55
C ASN A 71 20.37 11.95 -51.51
N THR A 72 19.51 12.88 -51.94
CA THR A 72 18.55 13.56 -51.07
C THR A 72 17.60 12.60 -50.37
N LEU A 73 17.09 11.60 -51.10
CA LEU A 73 16.15 10.62 -50.57
C LEU A 73 16.86 9.58 -49.70
N GLU A 74 18.06 9.14 -50.09
CA GLU A 74 18.91 8.26 -49.27
C GLU A 74 19.22 8.91 -47.91
N ASN A 75 19.63 10.18 -47.91
CA ASN A 75 19.92 10.92 -46.68
C ASN A 75 18.67 11.11 -45.81
N ALA A 76 17.51 11.36 -46.42
CA ALA A 76 16.25 11.49 -45.69
C ALA A 76 15.87 10.18 -45.00
N LEU A 77 15.97 9.06 -45.70
CA LEU A 77 15.72 7.73 -45.12
C LEU A 77 16.71 7.39 -44.01
N ALA A 78 17.99 7.64 -44.22
CA ALA A 78 19.02 7.39 -43.19
C ALA A 78 18.74 8.18 -41.91
N LYS A 79 18.30 9.45 -42.04
CA LYS A 79 17.91 10.28 -40.90
C LYS A 79 16.66 9.74 -40.19
N LEU A 80 15.63 9.34 -40.93
CA LEU A 80 14.43 8.76 -40.35
C LEU A 80 14.73 7.45 -39.60
N TRP A 81 15.58 6.61 -40.18
CA TRP A 81 16.02 5.37 -39.55
C TRP A 81 16.80 5.62 -38.26
N PHE A 82 17.76 6.56 -38.28
CA PHE A 82 18.51 6.97 -37.09
C PHE A 82 17.58 7.48 -35.98
N MET A 83 16.60 8.33 -36.32
CA MET A 83 15.62 8.83 -35.35
C MET A 83 14.76 7.70 -34.77
N TYR A 84 14.36 6.73 -35.58
CA TYR A 84 13.60 5.56 -35.13
C TYR A 84 14.43 4.69 -34.16
N GLU A 85 15.69 4.40 -34.50
CA GLU A 85 16.58 3.64 -33.62
C GLU A 85 16.87 4.36 -32.30
N GLN A 86 17.05 5.68 -32.36
CA GLN A 86 17.22 6.51 -31.17
C GLN A 86 15.97 6.45 -30.29
N SER A 87 14.79 6.72 -30.85
CA SER A 87 13.53 6.66 -30.10
C SER A 87 13.28 5.30 -29.46
N LYS A 88 13.63 4.20 -30.15
CA LYS A 88 13.52 2.85 -29.60
C LYS A 88 14.46 2.62 -28.41
N ARG A 89 15.68 3.17 -28.45
CA ARG A 89 16.62 3.11 -27.31
C ARG A 89 16.11 3.94 -26.14
N ASP A 90 15.70 5.17 -26.39
CA ASP A 90 15.18 6.08 -25.36
C ASP A 90 13.98 5.45 -24.64
N MET A 91 13.02 4.87 -25.38
CA MET A 91 11.89 4.15 -24.80
C MET A 91 12.32 2.95 -23.95
N THR A 92 13.37 2.22 -24.36
CA THR A 92 13.87 1.07 -23.60
C THR A 92 14.51 1.52 -22.29
N GLU A 93 15.27 2.61 -22.33
CA GLU A 93 15.89 3.23 -21.15
C GLU A 93 14.84 3.77 -20.18
N GLU A 94 13.85 4.52 -20.66
CA GLU A 94 12.73 5.02 -19.84
C GLU A 94 11.96 3.87 -19.19
N ASN A 95 11.64 2.81 -19.93
CA ASN A 95 10.96 1.64 -19.39
C ASN A 95 11.78 0.95 -18.29
N LEU A 96 13.10 0.87 -18.46
CA LEU A 96 13.99 0.32 -17.45
C LEU A 96 13.99 1.20 -16.19
N MET A 97 14.09 2.53 -16.36
CA MET A 97 14.04 3.48 -15.25
C MET A 97 12.70 3.43 -14.51
N HIS A 98 11.58 3.36 -15.23
CA HIS A 98 10.26 3.15 -14.64
C HIS A 98 10.18 1.82 -13.89
N SER A 99 10.76 0.74 -14.42
CA SER A 99 10.80 -0.56 -13.73
C SER A 99 11.54 -0.48 -12.40
N PHE A 100 12.66 0.24 -12.34
CA PHE A 100 13.38 0.46 -11.07
C PHE A 100 12.55 1.28 -10.08
N ALA A 101 11.95 2.39 -10.53
CA ALA A 101 11.10 3.22 -9.67
C ALA A 101 9.90 2.45 -9.10
N VAL A 102 9.24 1.62 -9.93
CA VAL A 102 8.14 0.75 -9.48
C VAL A 102 8.62 -0.28 -8.46
N HIS A 103 9.82 -0.86 -8.66
CA HIS A 103 10.41 -1.79 -7.71
C HIS A 103 10.65 -1.13 -6.34
N ASP A 104 11.30 0.04 -6.33
CA ASP A 104 11.59 0.79 -5.11
C ASP A 104 10.30 1.17 -4.36
N LEU A 105 9.32 1.72 -5.08
CA LEU A 105 8.01 2.06 -4.51
C LEU A 105 7.28 0.83 -3.97
N THR A 106 7.41 -0.33 -4.62
CA THR A 106 6.83 -1.59 -4.13
C THR A 106 7.49 -2.03 -2.83
N GLN A 107 8.81 -1.87 -2.71
CA GLN A 107 9.54 -2.19 -1.49
C GLN A 107 9.16 -1.25 -0.33
N GLU A 108 9.08 0.06 -0.58
CA GLU A 108 8.65 1.03 0.43
C GLU A 108 7.20 0.79 0.86
N LYS A 109 6.30 0.47 -0.08
CA LYS A 109 4.92 0.08 0.24
C LYS A 109 4.88 -1.13 1.18
N LYS A 110 5.73 -2.14 0.96
CA LYS A 110 5.81 -3.32 1.83
C LYS A 110 6.27 -2.96 3.24
N LYS A 111 7.32 -2.14 3.38
CA LYS A 111 7.79 -1.67 4.70
C LYS A 111 6.71 -0.88 5.45
N LEU A 112 6.00 -0.01 4.73
CA LEU A 112 4.92 0.78 5.32
C LEU A 112 3.75 -0.12 5.77
N GLN A 113 3.42 -1.14 5.00
CA GLN A 113 2.40 -2.13 5.35
C GLN A 113 2.77 -2.86 6.65
N GLU A 114 4.00 -3.36 6.77
CA GLU A 114 4.48 -4.03 7.99
C GLU A 114 4.45 -3.09 9.20
N SER A 115 4.84 -1.82 9.03
CA SER A 115 4.76 -0.82 10.09
C SER A 115 3.31 -0.51 10.49
N TYR A 116 2.39 -0.49 9.54
CA TYR A 116 0.97 -0.25 9.81
C TYR A 116 0.35 -1.42 10.57
N GLU A 117 0.63 -2.65 10.17
CA GLU A 117 0.16 -3.86 10.86
C GLU A 117 0.64 -3.90 12.31
N LYS A 118 1.91 -3.55 12.55
CA LYS A 118 2.44 -3.43 13.91
C LYS A 118 1.73 -2.34 14.72
N LEU A 119 1.47 -1.18 14.13
CA LEU A 119 0.75 -0.11 14.81
C LEU A 119 -0.67 -0.53 15.21
N VAL A 120 -1.36 -1.28 14.34
CA VAL A 120 -2.69 -1.83 14.65
C VAL A 120 -2.61 -2.79 15.85
N GLU A 121 -1.60 -3.66 15.89
CA GLU A 121 -1.36 -4.55 17.03
C GLU A 121 -1.11 -3.78 18.33
N ASP A 122 -0.24 -2.76 18.29
CA ASP A 122 0.09 -1.93 19.45
C ASP A 122 -1.16 -1.17 19.96
N VAL A 123 -1.99 -0.62 19.07
CA VAL A 123 -3.23 0.08 19.45
C VAL A 123 -4.23 -0.87 20.10
N ASN A 124 -4.40 -2.07 19.55
CA ASN A 124 -5.28 -3.08 20.15
C ASN A 124 -4.77 -3.49 21.54
N GLY A 125 -3.46 -3.70 21.69
CA GLY A 125 -2.86 -4.00 22.99
C GLY A 125 -3.06 -2.88 24.03
N LEU A 126 -3.04 -1.62 23.61
CA LEU A 126 -3.34 -0.47 24.47
C LEU A 126 -4.81 -0.41 24.89
N LEU A 127 -5.73 -0.72 23.99
CA LEU A 127 -7.17 -0.80 24.28
C LEU A 127 -7.45 -1.89 25.33
N ASP A 128 -6.92 -3.10 25.12
CA ASP A 128 -7.07 -4.21 26.08
C ASP A 128 -6.45 -3.86 27.45
N ALA A 129 -5.32 -3.15 27.46
CA ALA A 129 -4.70 -2.69 28.70
C ALA A 129 -5.53 -1.61 29.40
N GLN A 130 -6.24 -0.76 28.65
CA GLN A 130 -7.12 0.25 29.20
C GLN A 130 -8.39 -0.36 29.81
N GLU A 131 -8.99 -1.35 29.15
CA GLU A 131 -10.15 -2.07 29.67
C GLU A 131 -9.82 -2.76 31.01
N ARG A 132 -8.71 -3.52 31.06
CA ARG A 132 -8.24 -4.14 32.31
C ARG A 132 -7.94 -3.14 33.42
N ARG A 133 -7.43 -1.95 33.09
CA ARG A 133 -7.23 -0.89 34.10
C ARG A 133 -8.56 -0.39 34.66
N ALA A 134 -9.55 -0.14 33.81
CA ALA A 134 -10.87 0.30 34.24
C ALA A 134 -11.55 -0.74 35.15
N GLU A 135 -11.43 -2.03 34.85
CA GLU A 135 -11.92 -3.11 35.71
C GLU A 135 -11.24 -3.13 37.08
N ASN A 136 -9.91 -3.03 37.10
CA ASN A 136 -9.15 -3.00 38.35
C ASN A 136 -9.46 -1.76 39.20
N ASP A 137 -9.65 -0.60 38.57
CA ASP A 137 -10.01 0.64 39.27
C ASP A 137 -11.40 0.53 39.91
N LEU A 138 -12.35 -0.10 39.21
CA LEU A 138 -13.68 -0.38 39.75
C LEU A 138 -13.61 -1.33 40.95
N GLU A 139 -12.87 -2.43 40.85
CA GLU A 139 -12.69 -3.37 41.96
C GLU A 139 -11.95 -2.74 43.15
N SER A 140 -10.94 -1.90 42.88
CA SER A 140 -10.23 -1.14 43.90
C SER A 140 -11.17 -0.19 44.65
N SER A 141 -12.04 0.51 43.92
CA SER A 141 -13.05 1.40 44.51
C SER A 141 -14.04 0.63 45.40
N LYS A 142 -14.57 -0.50 44.94
CA LYS A 142 -15.44 -1.38 45.76
C LYS A 142 -14.72 -1.90 47.01
N LEU A 143 -13.44 -2.27 46.89
CA LEU A 143 -12.65 -2.76 48.01
C LEU A 143 -12.41 -1.65 49.04
N GLN A 144 -12.15 -0.42 48.59
CA GLN A 144 -11.97 0.74 49.44
C GLN A 144 -13.26 1.07 50.22
N GLU A 145 -14.43 1.06 49.56
CA GLU A 145 -15.72 1.27 50.23
C GLU A 145 -15.97 0.22 51.32
N LYS A 146 -15.67 -1.06 51.05
CA LYS A 146 -15.78 -2.13 52.04
C LYS A 146 -14.81 -1.93 53.20
N TYR A 147 -13.58 -1.50 52.93
CA TYR A 147 -12.59 -1.21 53.95
C TYR A 147 -13.07 -0.09 54.89
N ASP A 148 -13.57 1.01 54.33
CA ASP A 148 -14.08 2.14 55.11
C ASP A 148 -15.31 1.76 55.93
N MET A 149 -16.19 0.92 55.39
CA MET A 149 -17.32 0.36 56.15
C MET A 149 -16.85 -0.45 57.36
N VAL A 150 -15.90 -1.36 57.18
CA VAL A 150 -15.35 -2.18 58.27
C VAL A 150 -14.66 -1.30 59.31
N LYS A 151 -13.90 -0.30 58.90
CA LYS A 151 -13.25 0.66 59.79
C LYS A 151 -14.25 1.42 60.65
N ASN A 152 -15.35 1.88 60.06
CA ASN A 152 -16.42 2.57 60.78
C ASN A 152 -17.16 1.65 61.76
N LEU A 153 -17.43 0.40 61.36
CA LEU A 153 -18.02 -0.61 62.23
C LEU A 153 -17.12 -0.92 63.43
N ALA A 154 -15.81 -1.07 63.22
CA ALA A 154 -14.86 -1.27 64.30
C ALA A 154 -14.82 -0.10 65.29
N ALA A 155 -14.86 1.14 64.79
CA ALA A 155 -14.95 2.34 65.63
C ALA A 155 -16.26 2.40 66.44
N ALA A 156 -17.39 2.09 65.81
CA ALA A 156 -18.69 2.02 66.48
C ALA A 156 -18.72 0.92 67.56
N GLN A 157 -18.18 -0.25 67.26
CA GLN A 157 -18.07 -1.36 68.22
C GLN A 157 -17.20 -0.97 69.43
N ALA A 158 -16.06 -0.32 69.21
CA ALA A 158 -15.23 0.19 70.29
C ALA A 158 -15.96 1.20 71.18
N ASN A 159 -16.79 2.07 70.60
CA ASN A 159 -17.65 3.00 71.34
C ASN A 159 -18.68 2.27 72.21
N VAL A 160 -19.37 1.28 71.66
CA VAL A 160 -20.35 0.48 72.41
C VAL A 160 -19.68 -0.24 73.59
N ILE A 161 -18.52 -0.87 73.35
CA ILE A 161 -17.76 -1.55 74.40
C ILE A 161 -17.36 -0.58 75.52
N ARG A 162 -16.89 0.63 75.17
CA ARG A 162 -16.54 1.65 76.16
C ARG A 162 -17.75 2.07 77.00
N ASN A 163 -18.89 2.33 76.34
CA ASN A 163 -20.12 2.74 77.02
C ASN A 163 -20.63 1.63 77.96
N MET A 164 -20.59 0.37 77.52
CA MET A 164 -20.93 -0.78 78.37
C MET A 164 -20.00 -0.90 79.58
N LYS A 165 -18.68 -0.74 79.39
CA LYS A 165 -17.71 -0.74 80.50
C LYS A 165 -17.98 0.36 81.52
N LEU A 166 -18.31 1.57 81.06
CA LEU A 166 -18.67 2.69 81.94
C LEU A 166 -19.95 2.41 82.73
N LYS A 167 -20.99 1.89 82.06
CA LYS A 167 -22.25 1.52 82.73
C LYS A 167 -22.02 0.44 83.80
N LEU A 168 -21.24 -0.60 83.48
CA LEU A 168 -20.89 -1.64 84.45
C LEU A 168 -20.07 -1.09 85.62
N ALA A 169 -19.18 -0.13 85.41
CA ALA A 169 -18.42 0.50 86.49
C ALA A 169 -19.32 1.32 87.43
N GLU A 170 -20.29 2.04 86.87
CA GLU A 170 -21.28 2.80 87.65
C GLU A 170 -22.20 1.88 88.46
N GLU A 171 -22.75 0.83 87.85
CA GLU A 171 -23.56 -0.17 88.56
C GLU A 171 -22.77 -0.86 89.68
N ARG A 172 -21.49 -1.19 89.44
CA ARG A 172 -20.59 -1.73 90.49
C ARG A 172 -20.42 -0.78 91.65
N LYS A 173 -20.24 0.52 91.40
CA LYS A 173 -20.11 1.54 92.46
C LYS A 173 -21.39 1.66 93.27
N ASN A 174 -22.55 1.68 92.62
CA ASN A 174 -23.85 1.76 93.31
C ASN A 174 -24.11 0.53 94.19
N LEU A 175 -23.79 -0.67 93.69
CA LEU A 175 -23.88 -1.89 94.49
C LEU A 175 -22.92 -1.88 95.68
N GLN A 176 -21.70 -1.35 95.50
CA GLN A 176 -20.74 -1.22 96.60
C GLN A 176 -21.27 -0.30 97.71
N ILE A 177 -21.90 0.83 97.34
CA ILE A 177 -22.54 1.73 98.30
C ILE A 177 -23.61 1.00 99.11
N HIS A 178 -24.51 0.26 98.46
CA HIS A 178 -25.54 -0.52 99.17
C HIS A 178 -24.96 -1.61 100.08
N ILE A 179 -23.86 -2.26 99.67
CA ILE A 179 -23.16 -3.22 100.53
C ILE A 179 -22.62 -2.53 101.80
N ASP A 180 -22.02 -1.36 101.65
CA ASP A 180 -21.44 -0.62 102.78
C ASP A 180 -22.52 -0.10 103.74
N GLU A 181 -23.67 0.36 103.21
CA GLU A 181 -24.85 0.72 104.00
C GLU A 181 -25.38 -0.47 104.82
N LEU A 182 -25.56 -1.63 104.18
CA LEU A 182 -26.02 -2.85 104.86
C LEU A 182 -25.04 -3.30 105.95
N LYS A 183 -23.73 -3.27 105.68
CA LYS A 183 -22.70 -3.58 106.69
C LYS A 183 -22.81 -2.67 107.91
N LYS A 184 -23.01 -1.37 107.69
CA LYS A 184 -23.20 -0.41 108.79
C LYS A 184 -24.44 -0.77 109.63
N THR A 185 -25.56 -1.06 108.99
CA THR A 185 -26.79 -1.46 109.70
C THR A 185 -26.63 -2.76 110.49
N VAL A 186 -25.88 -3.73 109.94
CA VAL A 186 -25.55 -4.98 110.64
C VAL A 186 -24.68 -4.71 111.86
N GLU A 187 -23.65 -3.86 111.72
CA GLU A 187 -22.77 -3.49 112.83
C GLU A 187 -23.55 -2.77 113.95
N GLU A 188 -24.40 -1.81 113.60
CA GLU A 188 -25.30 -1.14 114.54
C GLU A 188 -26.24 -2.13 115.25
N SER A 189 -26.75 -3.13 114.53
CA SER A 189 -27.62 -4.17 115.10
C SER A 189 -26.87 -5.12 116.04
N ASN A 190 -25.63 -5.48 115.70
CA ASN A 190 -24.76 -6.28 116.56
C ASN A 190 -24.40 -5.55 117.86
N VAL A 191 -24.06 -4.26 117.79
CA VAL A 191 -23.79 -3.45 119.00
C VAL A 191 -25.01 -3.42 119.92
N LYS A 192 -26.22 -3.25 119.35
CA LYS A 192 -27.48 -3.31 120.11
C LYS A 192 -27.68 -4.69 120.76
N LEU A 193 -27.42 -5.77 120.03
CA LEU A 193 -27.51 -7.15 120.56
C LEU A 193 -26.53 -7.39 121.72
N GLU A 194 -25.28 -6.94 121.61
CA GLU A 194 -24.31 -7.03 122.70
C GLU A 194 -24.74 -6.21 123.92
N GLY A 195 -25.30 -5.01 123.72
CA GLY A 195 -25.91 -4.23 124.79
C GLY A 195 -27.04 -4.97 125.52
N ILE A 196 -27.93 -5.64 124.79
CA ILE A 196 -29.00 -6.46 125.38
C ILE A 196 -28.43 -7.67 126.15
N LYS A 197 -27.44 -8.38 125.58
CA LYS A 197 -26.78 -9.50 126.27
C LYS A 197 -26.13 -9.06 127.59
N ALA A 198 -25.52 -7.88 127.63
CA ALA A 198 -24.91 -7.34 128.84
C ALA A 198 -25.94 -7.06 129.95
N ILE A 199 -27.18 -6.67 129.60
CA ILE A 199 -28.28 -6.48 130.55
C ILE A 199 -28.80 -7.82 131.10
N ILE A 200 -28.79 -8.88 130.29
CA ILE A 200 -29.30 -10.20 130.69
C ILE A 200 -28.30 -10.98 131.57
N ASN A 201 -27.00 -10.76 131.38
CA ASN A 201 -25.92 -11.52 132.05
C ASN A 201 -25.25 -10.80 133.24
N GLY A 202 -25.67 -9.58 133.58
CA GLY A 202 -25.20 -8.81 134.74
C GLY A 202 -26.23 -8.78 135.86
#